data_AF-A0A838HXL4-F1
#
_entry.id   AF-A0A838HXL4-F1
#
_cell.length_a   1.000
_cell.length_b   1.000
_cell.length_c   1.000
_cell.angle_alpha   90.00
_cell.angle_beta   90.00
_cell.angle_gamma   90.00
#
_symmetry.space_group_name_H-M   'P 1'
#
loop_
_entity.id
_entity.type
_entity.pdbx_description
1 polymer ?
#
loop_
_entity_poly.entity_id
_entity_poly.type
_entity_poly.pdbx_seq_one_letter_code
_entity_poly.pdbx_strand_id
1 'polypeptide(L)'
;MAEVIAGAAAIVVGNTGPAHLAAAVGTPIVSVYAPTVPAVRWRPWRVPHVLLGRPVPCAGCRARDCPVAGHPCLDLSPGEIADALDSLVARVPLEVPA
;
A
#
# COMPACT_ATOMS: atom_id res chain seq x y z
N MET A 1 -1.43 -8.23 -15.90
CA MET A 1 -1.26 -7.38 -14.70
C MET A 1 -0.23 -7.95 -13.74
N ALA A 2 -0.27 -9.24 -13.38
CA ALA A 2 0.74 -9.88 -12.52
C ALA A 2 2.18 -9.70 -13.03
N GLU A 3 2.44 -9.99 -14.32
CA GLU A 3 3.75 -9.79 -14.95
C GLU A 3 4.29 -8.35 -14.82
N VAL A 4 3.43 -7.36 -15.05
CA VAL A 4 3.82 -5.94 -14.93
C VAL A 4 4.19 -5.58 -13.49
N ILE A 5 3.47 -6.13 -12.52
CA ILE A 5 3.76 -5.92 -11.10
C ILE A 5 5.07 -6.62 -10.71
N ALA A 6 5.27 -7.85 -11.19
CA ALA A 6 6.48 -8.63 -10.91
C ALA A 6 7.75 -7.96 -11.43
N GLY A 7 7.67 -7.28 -12.58
CA GLY A 7 8.80 -6.53 -13.15
C GLY A 7 9.06 -5.16 -12.52
N ALA A 8 8.24 -4.71 -11.56
CA ALA A 8 8.41 -3.41 -10.91
C ALA A 8 9.35 -3.49 -9.70
N ALA A 9 10.20 -2.48 -9.50
CA ALA A 9 11.03 -2.35 -8.30
C ALA A 9 10.19 -2.22 -7.01
N ALA A 10 9.02 -1.57 -7.12
CA ALA A 10 8.02 -1.44 -6.08
C ALA A 10 6.71 -0.94 -6.70
N ILE A 11 5.60 -1.01 -5.95
CA ILE A 11 4.30 -0.47 -6.35
C ILE A 11 3.67 0.39 -5.25
N VAL A 12 3.05 1.51 -5.63
CA VAL A 12 2.18 2.31 -4.77
C VAL A 12 0.73 1.95 -5.09
N VAL A 13 -0.05 1.52 -4.09
CA VAL A 13 -1.41 1.02 -4.33
C VAL A 13 -2.30 1.15 -3.09
N GLY A 14 -3.62 1.30 -3.28
CA GLY A 14 -4.58 1.19 -2.19
C GLY A 14 -4.61 -0.20 -1.54
N ASN A 15 -5.21 -0.35 -0.35
CA ASN A 15 -5.40 -1.65 0.32
C ASN A 15 -6.49 -2.53 -0.32
N THR A 16 -6.29 -2.87 -1.60
CA THR A 16 -7.21 -3.63 -2.46
C THR A 16 -6.50 -4.80 -3.15
N GLY A 17 -7.21 -5.55 -4.00
CA GLY A 17 -6.71 -6.75 -4.69
C GLY A 17 -5.27 -6.67 -5.25
N PRO A 18 -4.86 -5.59 -5.95
CA PRO A 18 -3.52 -5.51 -6.50
C PRO A 18 -2.40 -5.47 -5.44
N ALA A 19 -2.67 -5.00 -4.21
CA ALA A 19 -1.71 -5.11 -3.11
C ALA A 19 -1.44 -6.59 -2.73
N HIS A 20 -2.47 -7.44 -2.80
CA HIS A 20 -2.32 -8.87 -2.57
C HIS A 20 -1.64 -9.56 -3.75
N LEU A 21 -1.92 -9.14 -4.98
CA LEU A 21 -1.24 -9.66 -6.15
C LEU A 21 0.25 -9.32 -6.14
N ALA A 22 0.62 -8.09 -5.78
CA ALA A 22 2.00 -7.66 -5.56
C ALA A 22 2.69 -8.52 -4.50
N ALA A 23 2.00 -8.78 -3.37
CA ALA A 23 2.53 -9.66 -2.34
C ALA A 23 2.74 -11.10 -2.85
N ALA A 24 1.86 -11.59 -3.72
CA ALA A 24 1.97 -12.94 -4.30
C ALA A 24 3.16 -13.09 -5.26
N VAL A 25 3.55 -12.01 -5.95
CA VAL A 25 4.70 -12.01 -6.88
C VAL A 25 5.99 -11.44 -6.27
N GLY A 26 5.99 -11.10 -4.98
CA GLY A 26 7.17 -10.65 -4.25
C GLY A 26 7.52 -9.16 -4.41
N THR A 27 6.70 -8.37 -5.10
CA THR A 27 6.98 -6.95 -5.33
C THR A 27 6.82 -6.13 -4.04
N PRO A 28 7.79 -5.26 -3.67
CA PRO A 28 7.65 -4.33 -2.56
C PRO A 28 6.47 -3.36 -2.72
N ILE A 29 5.78 -3.03 -1.61
CA ILE A 29 4.52 -2.27 -1.66
C ILE A 29 4.53 -1.05 -0.73
N VAL A 30 4.19 0.12 -1.27
CA VAL A 30 3.66 1.23 -0.48
C VAL A 30 2.14 1.16 -0.55
N SER A 31 1.50 0.72 0.54
CA SER A 31 0.05 0.61 0.61
C SER A 31 -0.55 1.90 1.16
N VAL A 32 -1.25 2.64 0.31
CA VAL A 32 -2.12 3.76 0.72
C VAL A 32 -3.35 3.16 1.39
N TYR A 33 -3.29 3.03 2.71
CA TYR A 33 -4.12 2.15 3.51
C TYR A 33 -5.27 2.94 4.16
N ALA A 34 -6.46 2.85 3.57
CA ALA A 34 -7.68 3.28 4.24
C ALA A 34 -8.04 2.25 5.32
N PRO A 35 -8.21 2.63 6.59
CA PRO A 35 -8.43 1.70 7.69
C PRO A 35 -9.88 1.21 7.74
N THR A 36 -10.52 0.93 6.60
CA THR A 36 -11.88 0.35 6.53
C THR A 36 -11.90 -1.08 7.09
N VAL A 37 -10.75 -1.76 7.09
CA VAL A 37 -10.50 -3.09 7.63
C VAL A 37 -9.20 -3.13 8.44
N PRO A 38 -9.06 -4.03 9.43
CA PRO A 38 -7.89 -4.05 10.32
C PRO A 38 -6.63 -4.55 9.60
N ALA A 39 -5.54 -3.78 9.66
CA ALA A 39 -4.27 -4.08 8.98
C ALA A 39 -3.69 -5.44 9.35
N VAL A 40 -3.86 -5.89 10.60
CA VAL A 40 -3.38 -7.22 11.04
C VAL A 40 -3.91 -8.37 10.18
N ARG A 41 -5.09 -8.22 9.56
CA ARG A 41 -5.69 -9.23 8.69
C ARG A 41 -5.46 -8.99 7.20
N TRP A 42 -5.22 -7.75 6.77
CA TRP A 42 -5.33 -7.35 5.36
C TRP A 42 -4.10 -6.64 4.78
N ARG A 43 -3.07 -6.37 5.57
CA ARG A 43 -1.81 -5.82 5.05
C ARG A 43 -1.12 -6.81 4.09
N PRO A 44 -0.21 -6.35 3.20
CA PRO A 44 0.60 -7.23 2.37
C PRO A 44 1.28 -8.34 3.20
N TRP A 45 1.16 -9.58 2.72
CA TRP A 45 1.62 -10.74 3.47
C TRP A 45 3.07 -11.09 3.13
N ARG A 46 3.96 -10.99 4.13
CA ARG A 46 5.35 -11.44 4.05
C ARG A 46 6.18 -10.88 2.88
N VAL A 47 5.87 -9.66 2.45
CA VAL A 47 6.70 -8.89 1.52
C VAL A 47 7.11 -7.55 2.14
N PRO A 48 8.21 -6.92 1.71
CA PRO A 48 8.56 -5.57 2.13
C PRO A 48 7.41 -4.61 1.84
N HIS A 49 6.93 -3.90 2.87
CA HIS A 49 5.86 -2.94 2.67
C HIS A 49 5.86 -1.80 3.68
N VAL A 50 5.25 -0.69 3.27
CA VAL A 50 4.89 0.44 4.13
C VAL A 50 3.36 0.61 4.08
N LEU A 51 2.72 0.87 5.23
CA LEU A 51 1.31 1.26 5.27
C LEU A 51 1.24 2.75 5.54
N LEU A 52 0.66 3.52 4.61
CA LEU A 52 0.45 4.96 4.74
C LEU A 52 -1.03 5.25 4.90
N GLY A 53 -1.38 5.91 6.00
CA GLY A 53 -2.74 6.34 6.29
C GLY A 53 -2.78 7.08 7.63
N ARG A 54 -3.87 7.80 7.88
CA ARG A 54 -4.06 8.51 9.14
C ARG A 54 -4.92 7.71 10.11
N PRO A 55 -4.61 7.73 11.43
CA PRO A 55 -5.54 7.26 12.43
C PRO A 55 -6.77 8.18 12.42
N VAL A 56 -7.96 7.59 12.30
CA VAL A 56 -9.23 8.32 12.26
C VAL A 56 -10.26 7.63 13.16
N PRO A 57 -11.23 8.38 13.71
CA PRO A 57 -12.29 7.79 14.56
C PRO A 57 -13.16 6.75 13.83
N CYS A 58 -13.31 6.88 12.51
CA CYS A 58 -14.11 5.97 11.69
C CYS A 58 -13.34 4.71 11.24
N ALA A 59 -12.19 4.39 11.84
CA ALA A 59 -11.47 3.15 11.52
C ALA A 59 -12.37 1.92 11.73
N GLY A 60 -12.33 0.96 10.81
CA GLY A 60 -13.20 -0.21 10.77
C GLY A 60 -14.58 0.04 10.15
N CYS A 61 -14.82 1.21 9.52
CA CYS A 61 -16.15 1.57 9.01
C CYS A 61 -16.73 0.61 7.96
N ARG A 62 -15.89 -0.09 7.19
CA ARG A 62 -16.31 -0.91 6.03
C ARG A 62 -17.27 -0.20 5.07
N ALA A 63 -17.22 1.12 5.01
CA ALA A 63 -18.07 1.93 4.15
C ALA A 63 -17.74 1.63 2.68
N ARG A 64 -18.78 1.40 1.87
CA ARG A 64 -18.65 1.33 0.40
C ARG A 64 -18.54 2.72 -0.18
N ASP A 65 -19.42 3.61 0.27
CA ASP A 65 -19.40 5.03 -0.02
C ASP A 65 -19.03 5.79 1.26
N CYS A 66 -17.96 6.59 1.21
CA CYS A 66 -17.46 7.29 2.39
C CYS A 66 -18.38 8.48 2.74
N PRO A 67 -18.94 8.56 3.96
CA PRO A 67 -19.74 9.71 4.37
C PRO A 67 -18.87 10.88 4.88
N VAL A 68 -17.57 10.68 5.04
CA VAL A 68 -16.65 11.69 5.59
C VAL A 68 -16.03 12.49 4.46
N ALA A 69 -16.30 13.79 4.44
CA ALA A 69 -15.75 14.71 3.46
C ALA A 69 -14.21 14.68 3.47
N GLY A 70 -13.61 14.68 2.28
CA GLY A 70 -12.16 14.77 2.12
C GLY A 70 -11.36 13.51 2.44
N HIS A 71 -11.99 12.40 2.86
CA HIS A 71 -11.29 11.15 3.19
C HIS A 71 -10.07 11.36 4.11
N PRO A 72 -10.24 11.88 5.34
CA PRO A 72 -9.12 12.25 6.21
C PRO A 72 -8.17 11.07 6.54
N CYS A 73 -8.63 9.83 6.39
CA CYS A 73 -7.78 8.65 6.53
C CYS A 73 -6.71 8.51 5.43
N LEU A 74 -6.91 9.17 4.29
CA LEU A 74 -6.03 9.18 3.12
C LEU A 74 -5.47 10.57 2.83
N ASP A 75 -5.54 11.50 3.79
CA ASP A 75 -4.98 12.84 3.67
C ASP A 75 -3.44 12.78 3.72
N LEU A 76 -2.86 12.40 2.57
CA LEU A 76 -1.46 12.16 2.32
C LEU A 76 -1.03 13.02 1.14
N SER A 77 0.10 13.71 1.26
CA SER A 77 0.69 14.41 0.14
C SER A 77 1.41 13.44 -0.82
N PRO A 78 1.53 13.78 -2.11
CA PRO A 78 2.37 13.02 -3.04
C PRO A 78 3.82 12.90 -2.57
N GLY A 79 4.36 13.92 -1.88
CA GLY A 79 5.71 13.91 -1.33
C GLY A 79 5.90 12.82 -0.27
N GLU A 80 4.98 12.71 0.69
CA GLU A 80 5.03 11.64 1.72
C GLU A 80 4.98 10.23 1.10
N ILE A 81 4.24 10.07 0.00
CA ILE A 81 4.17 8.80 -0.71
C ILE A 81 5.48 8.50 -1.43
N ALA A 82 6.09 9.51 -2.09
CA ALA A 82 7.36 9.38 -2.77
C ALA A 82 8.51 9.06 -1.79
N ASP A 83 8.57 9.77 -0.65
CA ASP A 83 9.59 9.54 0.38
C ASP A 83 9.52 8.12 0.95
N ALA A 84 8.31 7.60 1.14
CA ALA A 84 8.09 6.22 1.58
C ALA A 84 8.53 5.19 0.52
N LEU A 85 8.28 5.49 -0.76
CA LEU A 85 8.69 4.65 -1.89
C LEU A 85 10.22 4.59 -1.99
N ASP A 86 10.88 5.75 -2.00
CA ASP A 86 12.35 5.86 -2.07
C ASP A 86 13.00 5.14 -0.89
N SER A 87 12.46 5.34 0.32
CA SER A 87 12.91 4.66 1.53
C SER A 87 12.74 3.14 1.48
N LEU A 88 11.67 2.65 0.84
CA LEU A 88 11.40 1.21 0.71
C LEU A 88 12.35 0.58 -0.32
N VAL A 89 12.49 1.20 -1.49
CA VAL A 89 13.36 0.71 -2.57
C VAL A 89 14.82 0.72 -2.14
N ALA A 90 15.27 1.73 -1.39
CA ALA A 90 16.65 1.78 -0.88
C ALA A 90 17.00 0.63 0.09
N ARG A 91 16.00 -0.03 0.70
CA ARG A 91 16.19 -1.13 1.66
C ARG A 91 16.07 -2.52 1.02
N VAL A 92 15.52 -2.61 -0.18
CA VAL A 92 15.32 -3.87 -0.90
C VAL A 92 16.36 -3.97 -2.00
N PRO A 93 17.26 -4.98 -1.99
CA PRO A 93 18.17 -5.21 -3.10
C PRO A 93 17.37 -5.39 -4.39
N LEU A 94 17.68 -4.61 -5.42
CA LEU A 94 17.11 -4.81 -6.75
C LEU A 94 17.76 -6.05 -7.35
N GLU A 95 17.05 -7.18 -7.31
CA GLU A 95 17.37 -8.32 -8.17
C GLU A 95 16.77 -8.03 -9.54
N VAL A 96 17.62 -7.65 -10.50
CA VAL A 96 17.22 -7.53 -11.90
C VAL A 96 17.19 -8.95 -12.46
N PRO A 97 16.03 -9.49 -12.89
CA PRO A 97 15.99 -10.77 -13.58
C PRO A 97 16.85 -10.68 -14.85
N ALA A 98 17.67 -11.71 -15.09
CA ALA A 98 18.51 -11.82 -16.29
C ALA A 98 17.70 -11.87 -17.59
#